data_AF-A0A239HWK7-F1
#
_entry.id   AF-A0A239HWK7-F1
#
_cell.length_a   1.000
_cell.length_b   1.000
_cell.length_c   1.000
_cell.angle_alpha   90.00
_cell.angle_beta   90.00
_cell.angle_gamma   90.00
#
_symmetry.space_group_name_H-M   'P 1'
#
loop_
_entity.id
_entity.type
_entity.pdbx_description
1 polymer ?
#
loop_
_entity_poly.entity_id
_entity_poly.type
_entity_poly.pdbx_seq_one_letter_code
_entity_poly.pdbx_strand_id
1 'polypeptide(L)'
;MELVSRSSTRRAFMGLCAGLALLAGFGPLATPAKAENAYDFTFQAIEGGALPLSQYKGKAVLVVNTASMCGYTPQYKGLETLWEKYRDKGLVVVGVPSNDFGGQEPGSDKEIKEFCNVNFAIDFPMTTKEPVKGAQAHPFYKWVAAQKGEPKWNFHKYLLAPDGTLVAAFPSKIEPDNAEFLTAVEKALPKAS
;
A
#
# COMPACT_ATOMS: atom_id res chain seq x y z
N MET A 1 76.41 -7.95 -18.14
CA MET A 1 75.36 -7.33 -18.96
C MET A 1 74.50 -6.52 -18.00
N GLU A 2 74.99 -5.31 -17.72
CA GLU A 2 74.28 -4.02 -17.91
C GLU A 2 73.56 -3.61 -16.61
N LEU A 3 74.13 -2.69 -15.81
CA LEU A 3 74.05 -1.21 -15.91
C LEU A 3 72.66 -0.73 -15.42
N VAL A 4 72.46 0.07 -14.37
CA VAL A 4 72.88 1.46 -14.04
C VAL A 4 72.17 1.77 -12.69
N SER A 5 72.79 2.25 -11.59
CA SER A 5 73.45 3.54 -11.32
C SER A 5 72.49 4.72 -10.99
N ARG A 6 72.78 5.38 -9.85
CA ARG A 6 72.45 6.78 -9.43
C ARG A 6 70.99 7.07 -9.04
N SER A 7 70.66 8.01 -8.14
CA SER A 7 71.38 8.88 -7.18
C SER A 7 70.34 9.76 -6.47
N SER A 8 70.76 10.43 -5.38
CA SER A 8 70.34 11.79 -4.99
C SER A 8 69.03 11.98 -4.21
N THR A 9 69.20 12.12 -2.90
CA THR A 9 68.82 13.29 -2.06
C THR A 9 67.96 14.38 -2.72
N ARG A 10 66.75 14.64 -2.17
CA ARG A 10 66.06 15.96 -2.08
C ARG A 10 65.09 15.90 -0.87
N ARG A 11 65.46 16.44 0.29
CA ARG A 11 65.09 17.76 0.84
C ARG A 11 63.63 18.20 0.63
N ALA A 12 62.98 18.33 1.79
CA ALA A 12 61.98 19.34 2.21
C ALA A 12 60.63 19.38 1.49
N PHE A 13 59.55 19.34 2.27
CA PHE A 13 58.67 20.50 2.43
C PHE A 13 57.79 20.31 3.68
N MET A 14 57.94 21.23 4.63
CA MET A 14 57.07 21.42 5.78
C MET A 14 55.78 22.06 5.26
N GLY A 15 54.71 21.28 5.17
CA GLY A 15 53.38 21.73 4.73
C GLY A 15 52.46 21.94 5.93
N LEU A 16 52.15 23.21 6.19
CA LEU A 16 51.24 23.72 7.21
C LEU A 16 49.81 23.14 7.01
N CYS A 17 49.36 22.23 7.88
CA CYS A 17 47.96 21.82 7.94
C CYS A 17 47.13 22.92 8.63
N ALA A 18 46.59 23.85 7.84
CA ALA A 18 45.51 24.72 8.27
C ALA A 18 44.24 23.88 8.52
N GLY A 19 43.82 23.78 9.77
CA GLY A 19 42.60 23.10 10.16
C GLY A 19 41.36 23.85 9.65
N LEU A 20 40.66 23.26 8.70
CA LEU A 20 39.34 23.70 8.27
C LEU A 20 38.30 23.06 9.20
N ALA A 21 37.77 23.82 10.15
CA ALA A 21 36.65 23.40 10.97
C ALA A 21 35.39 23.28 10.09
N LEU A 22 35.04 22.06 9.70
CA LEU A 22 33.77 21.72 9.08
C LEU A 22 32.66 21.90 10.12
N LEU A 23 31.96 23.04 10.07
CA LEU A 23 30.68 23.22 10.72
C LEU A 23 29.66 22.30 10.02
N ALA A 24 29.46 21.11 10.56
CA ALA A 24 28.34 20.24 10.19
C ALA A 24 27.04 20.94 10.60
N GLY A 25 26.42 21.65 9.66
CA GLY A 25 25.09 22.19 9.82
C GLY A 25 24.09 21.05 9.96
N PHE A 26 23.71 20.73 11.19
CA PHE A 26 22.49 19.96 11.47
C PHE A 26 21.30 20.88 11.18
N GLY A 27 20.82 20.84 9.93
CA GLY A 27 19.49 21.34 9.61
C GLY A 27 18.44 20.54 10.39
N PRO A 28 17.31 21.16 10.80
CA PRO A 28 16.26 20.43 11.47
C PRO A 28 15.77 19.28 10.58
N LEU A 29 15.77 18.07 11.13
CA LEU A 29 15.07 16.92 10.55
C LEU A 29 13.61 17.33 10.33
N ALA A 30 13.19 17.42 9.07
CA ALA A 30 11.80 17.63 8.74
C ALA A 30 10.99 16.50 9.38
N THR A 31 10.09 16.84 10.30
CA THR A 31 9.10 15.90 10.82
C THR A 31 8.26 15.42 9.63
N PRO A 32 8.15 14.12 9.37
CA PRO A 32 7.28 13.64 8.30
C PRO A 32 5.86 14.17 8.58
N ALA A 33 5.29 14.85 7.58
CA ALA A 33 3.94 15.39 7.70
C ALA A 33 2.98 14.26 8.08
N LYS A 34 2.12 14.51 9.08
CA LYS A 34 1.06 13.59 9.46
C LYS A 34 0.13 13.42 8.25
N ALA A 35 -0.03 12.19 7.77
CA ALA A 35 -0.97 11.90 6.68
C ALA A 35 -2.37 12.45 7.03
N GLU A 36 -2.90 13.31 6.16
CA GLU A 36 -4.16 14.00 6.37
C GLU A 36 -5.34 13.10 5.98
N ASN A 37 -5.18 12.32 4.90
CA ASN A 37 -6.22 11.41 4.39
C ASN A 37 -5.64 10.26 3.56
N ALA A 38 -6.52 9.44 2.98
CA ALA A 38 -6.11 8.26 2.23
C ALA A 38 -5.21 8.56 1.01
N TYR A 39 -5.26 9.77 0.45
CA TYR A 39 -4.52 10.12 -0.76
C TYR A 39 -3.02 10.32 -0.55
N ASP A 40 -2.55 10.32 0.70
CA ASP A 40 -1.13 10.35 1.03
C ASP A 40 -0.47 8.96 0.91
N PHE A 41 -1.25 7.91 0.68
CA PHE A 41 -0.75 6.54 0.61
C PHE A 41 -0.65 6.03 -0.82
N THR A 42 0.42 5.26 -1.05
CA THR A 42 0.71 4.59 -2.32
C THR A 42 1.05 3.14 -2.05
N PHE A 43 0.38 2.23 -2.76
CA PHE A 43 0.74 0.82 -2.81
C PHE A 43 1.62 0.55 -4.04
N GLN A 44 2.14 -0.67 -4.18
CA GLN A 44 2.63 -1.17 -5.47
C GLN A 44 1.53 -1.98 -6.15
N ALA A 45 1.29 -1.75 -7.43
CA ALA A 45 0.33 -2.53 -8.21
C ALA A 45 0.89 -3.94 -8.46
N ILE A 46 0.02 -4.96 -8.48
CA ILE A 46 0.42 -6.35 -8.78
C ILE A 46 0.97 -6.50 -10.21
N GLU A 47 0.58 -5.58 -11.10
CA GLU A 47 1.07 -5.45 -12.48
C GLU A 47 2.48 -4.83 -12.57
N GLY A 48 2.99 -4.31 -11.45
CA GLY A 48 4.19 -3.50 -11.38
C GLY A 48 3.89 -1.99 -11.40
N GLY A 49 4.77 -1.23 -10.74
CA GLY A 49 4.66 0.22 -10.63
C GLY A 49 3.80 0.69 -9.45
N ALA A 50 3.76 2.01 -9.26
CA ALA A 50 3.06 2.63 -8.14
C ALA A 50 1.55 2.68 -8.36
N LEU A 51 0.79 2.40 -7.30
CA LEU A 51 -0.66 2.55 -7.20
C LEU A 51 -0.99 3.61 -6.14
N PRO A 52 -0.80 4.92 -6.44
CA PRO A 52 -1.14 5.98 -5.50
C PRO A 52 -2.66 6.07 -5.33
N LEU A 53 -3.17 6.08 -4.10
CA LEU A 53 -4.62 6.20 -3.88
C LEU A 53 -5.15 7.57 -4.34
N SER A 54 -4.29 8.59 -4.42
CA SER A 54 -4.62 9.92 -4.94
C SER A 54 -5.13 9.92 -6.38
N GLN A 55 -4.86 8.87 -7.17
CA GLN A 55 -5.42 8.72 -8.52
C GLN A 55 -6.95 8.51 -8.50
N TYR A 56 -7.51 8.10 -7.36
CA TYR A 56 -8.94 7.86 -7.17
C TYR A 56 -9.65 9.03 -6.47
N LYS A 57 -9.06 10.25 -6.51
CA LYS A 57 -9.74 11.47 -6.04
C LYS A 57 -11.10 11.62 -6.70
N GLY A 58 -12.11 11.96 -5.91
CA GLY A 58 -13.49 12.07 -6.37
C GLY A 58 -14.24 10.74 -6.50
N LYS A 59 -13.62 9.60 -6.17
CA LYS A 59 -14.25 8.27 -6.17
C LYS A 59 -14.32 7.71 -4.75
N ALA A 60 -15.35 6.93 -4.47
CA ALA A 60 -15.36 6.09 -3.28
C ALA A 60 -14.36 4.95 -3.47
N VAL A 61 -13.60 4.59 -2.44
CA VAL A 61 -12.61 3.51 -2.54
C VAL A 61 -12.81 2.48 -1.42
N LEU A 62 -12.99 1.22 -1.78
CA LEU A 62 -13.09 0.09 -0.89
C LEU A 62 -11.77 -0.70 -0.91
N VAL A 63 -10.99 -0.59 0.15
CA VAL A 63 -9.72 -1.34 0.30
C VAL A 63 -10.00 -2.62 1.09
N VAL A 64 -9.61 -3.78 0.55
CA VAL A 64 -9.89 -5.09 1.13
C VAL A 64 -8.60 -5.89 1.27
N ASN A 65 -8.21 -6.33 2.48
CA ASN A 65 -7.10 -7.27 2.59
C ASN A 65 -7.57 -8.68 2.20
N THR A 66 -6.94 -9.31 1.21
CA THR A 66 -7.41 -10.57 0.64
C THR A 66 -6.44 -11.73 0.87
N ALA A 67 -6.93 -12.95 0.66
CA ALA A 67 -6.17 -14.20 0.75
C ALA A 67 -6.76 -15.24 -0.20
N SER A 68 -5.94 -16.06 -0.86
CA SER A 68 -6.39 -17.12 -1.78
C SER A 68 -6.84 -18.39 -1.05
N MET A 69 -6.23 -18.73 0.09
CA MET A 69 -6.47 -19.99 0.81
C MET A 69 -7.27 -19.79 2.12
N CYS A 70 -8.27 -18.90 2.08
CA CYS A 70 -9.10 -18.54 3.23
C CYS A 70 -10.54 -19.06 3.06
N GLY A 71 -11.23 -19.33 4.17
CA GLY A 71 -12.67 -19.66 4.13
C GLY A 71 -13.55 -18.54 3.55
N TYR A 72 -13.05 -17.31 3.53
CA TYR A 72 -13.70 -16.13 2.94
C TYR A 72 -13.25 -15.86 1.49
N THR A 73 -12.37 -16.68 0.90
CA THR A 73 -11.97 -16.51 -0.52
C THR A 73 -13.15 -16.38 -1.49
N PRO A 74 -14.28 -17.10 -1.32
CA PRO A 74 -15.45 -16.91 -2.20
C PRO A 74 -15.98 -15.47 -2.29
N GLN A 75 -15.67 -14.60 -1.32
CA GLN A 75 -16.08 -13.19 -1.35
C GLN A 75 -15.50 -12.40 -2.53
N TYR A 76 -14.41 -12.88 -3.14
CA TYR A 76 -13.90 -12.29 -4.39
C TYR A 76 -15.00 -12.14 -5.44
N LYS A 77 -15.90 -13.13 -5.57
CA LYS A 77 -17.01 -13.04 -6.52
C LYS A 77 -17.97 -11.89 -6.20
N GLY A 78 -18.32 -11.73 -4.93
CA GLY A 78 -19.18 -10.63 -4.47
C GLY A 78 -18.51 -9.26 -4.63
N LEU A 79 -17.20 -9.17 -4.41
CA LEU A 79 -16.43 -7.94 -4.61
C LEU A 79 -16.36 -7.56 -6.09
N GLU A 80 -16.16 -8.53 -6.99
CA GLU A 80 -16.17 -8.28 -8.43
C GLU A 80 -17.56 -7.80 -8.89
N THR A 81 -18.64 -8.49 -8.48
CA THR A 81 -20.01 -8.05 -8.80
C THR A 81 -20.32 -6.65 -8.25
N LEU A 82 -19.81 -6.32 -7.05
CA LEU A 82 -19.93 -4.97 -6.48
C LEU A 82 -19.18 -3.94 -7.34
N TRP A 83 -17.95 -4.24 -7.75
CA TRP A 83 -17.14 -3.40 -8.63
C TRP A 83 -17.86 -3.16 -9.96
N GLU A 84 -18.25 -4.21 -10.67
CA GLU A 84 -18.98 -4.13 -11.94
C GLU A 84 -20.22 -3.24 -11.82
N LYS A 85 -20.99 -3.39 -10.74
CA LYS A 85 -22.24 -2.64 -10.51
C LYS A 85 -22.03 -1.14 -10.26
N TYR A 86 -20.95 -0.75 -9.59
CA TYR A 86 -20.77 0.62 -9.11
C TYR A 86 -19.54 1.35 -9.66
N ARG A 87 -18.68 0.72 -10.45
CA ARG A 87 -17.46 1.36 -11.00
C ARG A 87 -17.76 2.60 -11.85
N ASP A 88 -18.79 2.51 -12.68
CA ASP A 88 -19.24 3.63 -13.53
C ASP A 88 -19.94 4.73 -12.71
N LYS A 89 -20.35 4.40 -11.48
CA LYS A 89 -20.89 5.35 -10.49
C LYS A 89 -19.82 5.89 -9.55
N GLY A 90 -18.55 5.54 -9.77
CA GLY A 90 -17.42 6.07 -9.01
C GLY A 90 -17.01 5.24 -7.79
N LEU A 91 -17.33 3.95 -7.73
CA LEU A 91 -16.67 3.03 -6.80
C LEU A 91 -15.34 2.53 -7.36
N VAL A 92 -14.33 2.41 -6.48
CA VAL A 92 -13.11 1.66 -6.74
C VAL A 92 -12.90 0.62 -5.63
N VAL A 93 -12.88 -0.66 -5.93
CA VAL A 93 -12.37 -1.74 -5.07
C VAL A 93 -10.87 -1.90 -5.30
N VAL A 94 -10.10 -2.02 -4.22
CA VAL A 94 -8.66 -2.33 -4.26
C VAL A 94 -8.42 -3.56 -3.39
N GLY A 95 -7.98 -4.66 -4.00
CA GLY A 95 -7.58 -5.85 -3.27
C GLY A 95 -6.12 -5.79 -2.86
N VAL A 96 -5.86 -6.11 -1.59
CA VAL A 96 -4.52 -6.10 -0.99
C VAL A 96 -4.20 -7.50 -0.47
N PRO A 97 -3.54 -8.36 -1.26
CA PRO A 97 -3.15 -9.68 -0.80
C PRO A 97 -2.29 -9.61 0.46
N SER A 98 -2.52 -10.48 1.43
CA SER A 98 -1.71 -10.51 2.65
C SER A 98 -1.58 -11.90 3.26
N ASN A 99 -0.36 -12.26 3.66
CA ASN A 99 -0.06 -13.54 4.29
C ASN A 99 -0.15 -13.50 5.83
N ASP A 100 -0.56 -12.35 6.40
CA ASP A 100 -0.50 -12.07 7.84
C ASP A 100 -1.47 -12.91 8.69
N PHE A 101 -2.48 -13.53 8.07
CA PHE A 101 -3.51 -14.31 8.75
C PHE A 101 -3.46 -15.77 8.33
N GLY A 102 -2.93 -16.61 9.21
CA GLY A 102 -2.90 -18.06 9.02
C GLY A 102 -2.02 -18.55 7.87
N GLY A 103 -1.16 -17.71 7.29
CA GLY A 103 -0.34 -18.11 6.14
C GLY A 103 -1.17 -18.42 4.88
N GLN A 104 -2.35 -17.79 4.73
CA GLN A 104 -3.34 -18.11 3.70
C GLN A 104 -3.12 -17.41 2.35
N GLU A 105 -2.01 -16.70 2.18
CA GLU A 105 -1.58 -16.09 0.91
C GLU A 105 -0.08 -16.36 0.67
N PRO A 106 0.34 -17.65 0.61
CA PRO A 106 1.76 -18.01 0.57
C PRO A 106 2.41 -17.70 -0.79
N GLY A 107 1.63 -17.66 -1.87
CA GLY A 107 2.11 -17.48 -3.24
C GLY A 107 2.81 -16.14 -3.49
N SER A 108 3.59 -16.10 -4.56
CA SER A 108 4.15 -14.88 -5.14
C SER A 108 3.06 -14.01 -5.78
N ASP A 109 3.36 -12.73 -6.02
CA ASP A 109 2.43 -11.80 -6.68
C ASP A 109 1.92 -12.33 -8.03
N LYS A 110 2.79 -13.03 -8.78
CA LYS A 110 2.41 -13.69 -10.04
C LYS A 110 1.39 -14.81 -9.82
N GLU A 111 1.61 -15.66 -8.83
CA GLU A 111 0.70 -16.77 -8.51
C GLU A 111 -0.64 -16.26 -7.96
N ILE A 112 -0.60 -15.21 -7.14
CA ILE A 112 -1.81 -14.56 -6.60
C ILE A 112 -2.64 -13.95 -7.74
N LYS A 113 -1.99 -13.22 -8.66
CA LYS A 113 -2.65 -12.66 -9.83
C LYS A 113 -3.31 -13.75 -10.67
N GLU A 114 -2.57 -14.80 -10.99
CA GLU A 114 -3.08 -15.94 -11.77
C GLU A 114 -4.28 -16.60 -11.07
N PHE A 115 -4.18 -16.82 -9.75
CA PHE A 115 -5.27 -17.38 -8.96
C PHE A 115 -6.54 -16.51 -9.05
N CYS A 116 -6.42 -15.20 -8.85
CA CYS A 116 -7.55 -14.28 -8.89
C CYS A 116 -8.20 -14.23 -10.28
N ASN A 117 -7.39 -14.22 -11.34
CA ASN A 117 -7.88 -14.19 -12.72
C ASN A 117 -8.59 -15.48 -13.11
N VAL A 118 -7.96 -16.64 -12.87
CA VAL A 118 -8.49 -17.94 -13.29
C VAL A 118 -9.76 -18.32 -12.54
N ASN A 119 -9.82 -18.02 -11.23
CA ASN A 119 -10.93 -18.50 -10.39
C ASN A 119 -12.07 -17.50 -10.25
N PHE A 120 -11.81 -16.19 -10.39
CA PHE A 120 -12.79 -15.15 -10.10
C PHE A 120 -12.93 -14.09 -11.19
N ALA A 121 -12.06 -14.10 -12.20
CA ALA A 121 -12.00 -13.09 -13.26
C ALA A 121 -11.93 -11.66 -12.69
N ILE A 122 -11.08 -11.45 -11.67
CA ILE A 122 -10.93 -10.16 -11.02
C ILE A 122 -10.45 -9.10 -12.02
N ASP A 123 -11.18 -7.99 -12.10
CA ASP A 123 -10.87 -6.82 -12.94
C ASP A 123 -10.57 -5.57 -12.10
N PHE A 124 -10.92 -5.58 -10.81
CA PHE A 124 -10.56 -4.47 -9.93
C PHE A 124 -9.04 -4.43 -9.60
N PRO A 125 -8.47 -3.24 -9.33
CA PRO A 125 -7.07 -3.09 -8.99
C PRO A 125 -6.59 -3.96 -7.83
N MET A 126 -5.45 -4.62 -8.03
CA MET A 126 -4.77 -5.44 -7.03
C MET A 126 -3.39 -4.88 -6.72
N THR A 127 -2.96 -4.96 -5.47
CA THR A 127 -1.60 -4.60 -5.06
C THR A 127 -0.68 -5.82 -5.08
N THR A 128 0.63 -5.60 -4.98
CA THR A 128 1.54 -6.64 -4.50
C THR A 128 1.15 -7.08 -3.09
N LYS A 129 1.67 -8.21 -2.62
CA LYS A 129 1.42 -8.67 -1.26
C LYS A 129 1.97 -7.70 -0.23
N GLU A 130 1.14 -7.31 0.75
CA GLU A 130 1.48 -6.32 1.77
C GLU A 130 1.31 -6.89 3.20
N PRO A 131 2.15 -6.49 4.16
CA PRO A 131 1.83 -6.60 5.58
C PRO A 131 0.70 -5.62 5.93
N VAL A 132 -0.34 -6.11 6.61
CA VAL A 132 -1.57 -5.34 6.92
C VAL A 132 -1.82 -5.21 8.42
N LYS A 133 -1.01 -5.86 9.28
CA LYS A 133 -1.05 -5.69 10.74
C LYS A 133 0.33 -5.67 11.38
N GLY A 134 0.39 -5.21 12.62
CA GLY A 134 1.61 -5.14 13.41
C GLY A 134 2.58 -4.03 12.99
N ALA A 135 3.81 -4.08 13.53
CA ALA A 135 4.79 -3.01 13.38
C ALA A 135 5.24 -2.77 11.93
N GLN A 136 5.20 -3.82 11.10
CA GLN A 136 5.59 -3.77 9.69
C GLN A 136 4.42 -3.47 8.76
N ALA A 137 3.20 -3.27 9.28
CA ALA A 137 2.05 -2.95 8.44
C ALA A 137 2.33 -1.76 7.52
N HIS A 138 1.84 -1.85 6.29
CA HIS A 138 1.86 -0.78 5.32
C HIS A 138 1.28 0.52 5.94
N PRO A 139 1.83 1.72 5.64
CA PRO A 139 1.39 2.97 6.27
C PRO A 139 -0.12 3.22 6.22
N PHE A 140 -0.78 2.85 5.12
CA PHE A 140 -2.25 2.88 5.02
C PHE A 140 -2.92 2.09 6.15
N TYR A 141 -2.47 0.86 6.41
CA TYR A 141 -3.06 -0.01 7.44
C TYR A 141 -2.81 0.52 8.85
N LYS A 142 -1.67 1.18 9.09
CA LYS A 142 -1.42 1.89 10.36
C LYS A 142 -2.38 3.06 10.55
N TRP A 143 -2.66 3.81 9.47
CA TRP A 143 -3.57 4.95 9.48
C TRP A 143 -5.03 4.57 9.70
N VAL A 144 -5.53 3.51 9.03
CA VAL A 144 -6.89 3.02 9.29
C VAL A 144 -7.01 2.39 10.68
N ALA A 145 -5.96 1.71 11.16
CA ALA A 145 -5.96 1.09 12.48
C ALA A 145 -6.14 2.10 13.62
N ALA A 146 -5.52 3.27 13.49
CA ALA A 146 -5.65 4.36 14.46
C ALA A 146 -7.07 4.98 14.52
N GLN A 147 -7.91 4.75 13.50
CA GLN A 147 -9.24 5.37 13.38
C GLN A 147 -10.40 4.39 13.54
N LYS A 148 -10.27 3.19 12.95
CA LYS A 148 -11.34 2.18 12.88
C LYS A 148 -10.89 0.78 13.31
N GLY A 149 -9.68 0.67 13.85
CA GLY A 149 -9.09 -0.60 14.28
C GLY A 149 -8.39 -1.34 13.15
N GLU A 150 -7.42 -2.18 13.52
CA GLU A 150 -6.66 -3.02 12.59
C GLU A 150 -7.51 -4.18 12.03
N PRO A 151 -7.16 -4.75 10.86
CA PRO A 151 -7.84 -5.93 10.36
C PRO A 151 -7.64 -7.11 11.32
N LYS A 152 -8.72 -7.83 11.61
CA LYS A 152 -8.69 -9.01 12.51
C LYS A 152 -8.56 -10.33 11.76
N TRP A 153 -8.88 -10.33 10.47
CA TRP A 153 -8.74 -11.49 9.59
C TRP A 153 -8.70 -11.06 8.11
N ASN A 154 -8.53 -12.02 7.21
CA ASN A 154 -8.68 -11.84 5.76
C ASN A 154 -10.09 -11.33 5.42
N PHE A 155 -10.22 -10.56 4.34
CA PHE A 155 -11.46 -9.93 3.83
C PHE A 155 -12.07 -8.86 4.74
N HIS A 156 -11.25 -8.19 5.57
CA HIS A 156 -11.66 -6.96 6.22
C HIS A 156 -11.68 -5.82 5.18
N LYS A 157 -12.65 -4.92 5.29
CA LYS A 157 -12.93 -3.90 4.27
C LYS A 157 -12.91 -2.52 4.88
N TYR A 158 -12.19 -1.58 4.27
CA TYR A 158 -12.18 -0.16 4.65
C TYR A 158 -12.78 0.66 3.53
N LEU A 159 -13.80 1.46 3.84
CA LEU A 159 -14.50 2.31 2.89
C LEU A 159 -14.04 3.76 3.04
N LEU A 160 -13.56 4.31 1.94
CA LEU A 160 -13.07 5.68 1.80
C LEU A 160 -14.07 6.50 0.97
N ALA A 161 -14.31 7.73 1.40
CA ALA A 161 -15.13 8.70 0.67
C ALA A 161 -14.33 9.38 -0.48
N PRO A 162 -15.03 10.06 -1.41
CA PRO A 162 -14.45 10.82 -2.53
C PRO A 162 -13.44 11.92 -2.17
N ASP A 163 -13.36 12.32 -0.91
CA ASP A 163 -12.40 13.28 -0.38
C ASP A 163 -11.21 12.61 0.34
N GLY A 164 -11.14 11.28 0.35
CA GLY A 164 -10.09 10.49 0.98
C GLY A 164 -10.34 10.17 2.45
N THR A 165 -11.48 10.58 3.02
CA THR A 165 -11.85 10.30 4.42
C THR A 165 -12.20 8.82 4.61
N LEU A 166 -11.71 8.19 5.69
CA LEU A 166 -12.14 6.85 6.09
C LEU A 166 -13.51 6.91 6.76
N VAL A 167 -14.54 6.39 6.10
CA VAL A 167 -15.93 6.49 6.58
C VAL A 167 -16.40 5.24 7.32
N ALA A 168 -15.97 4.05 6.91
CA ALA A 168 -16.40 2.79 7.53
C ALA A 168 -15.34 1.69 7.46
N ALA A 169 -15.49 0.69 8.34
CA ALA A 169 -14.72 -0.54 8.34
C ALA A 169 -15.67 -1.72 8.60
N PHE A 170 -15.50 -2.81 7.85
CA PHE A 170 -16.36 -3.99 7.92
C PHE A 170 -15.53 -5.24 8.18
N PRO A 171 -15.90 -6.05 9.20
CA PRO A 171 -15.20 -7.30 9.47
C PRO A 171 -15.48 -8.33 8.39
N SER A 172 -14.63 -9.36 8.32
CA SER A 172 -14.63 -10.43 7.31
C SER A 172 -16.00 -11.08 7.09
N LYS A 173 -16.76 -11.29 8.17
CA LYS A 173 -18.10 -11.91 8.13
C LYS A 173 -19.16 -11.08 7.37
N ILE A 174 -18.90 -9.81 7.11
CA ILE A 174 -19.80 -8.97 6.33
C ILE A 174 -19.50 -9.22 4.86
N GLU A 175 -20.40 -9.96 4.22
CA GLU A 175 -20.36 -10.30 2.80
C GLU A 175 -20.59 -9.06 1.91
N PRO A 176 -20.06 -9.04 0.67
CA PRO A 176 -20.25 -7.91 -0.26
C PRO A 176 -21.70 -7.63 -0.69
N ASP A 177 -22.61 -8.59 -0.48
CA ASP A 177 -24.04 -8.45 -0.77
C ASP A 177 -24.88 -8.08 0.48
N ASN A 178 -24.24 -7.94 1.63
CA ASN A 178 -24.91 -7.56 2.87
C ASN A 178 -25.58 -6.18 2.73
N ALA A 179 -26.83 -6.05 3.16
CA ALA A 179 -27.63 -4.83 2.98
C ALA A 179 -27.04 -3.59 3.66
N GLU A 180 -26.49 -3.73 4.88
CA GLU A 180 -25.85 -2.61 5.59
C GLU A 180 -24.57 -2.17 4.87
N PHE A 181 -23.78 -3.13 4.41
CA PHE A 181 -22.59 -2.87 3.62
C PHE A 181 -22.90 -2.14 2.31
N LEU A 182 -23.88 -2.64 1.55
CA LEU A 182 -24.33 -2.02 0.29
C LEU A 182 -24.83 -0.60 0.51
N THR A 183 -25.63 -0.38 1.56
CA THR A 183 -26.13 0.96 1.92
C THR A 183 -24.97 1.92 2.21
N ALA A 184 -23.94 1.47 2.91
CA ALA A 184 -22.77 2.29 3.20
C ALA A 184 -21.97 2.62 1.94
N VAL A 185 -21.78 1.65 1.04
CA VAL A 185 -21.14 1.86 -0.27
C VAL A 185 -21.91 2.89 -1.09
N GLU A 186 -23.22 2.72 -1.25
CA GLU A 186 -24.07 3.64 -2.02
C GLU A 186 -24.04 5.06 -1.46
N LYS A 187 -24.03 5.20 -0.13
CA LYS A 187 -23.90 6.51 0.53
C LYS A 187 -22.54 7.16 0.32
N ALA A 188 -21.48 6.36 0.17
CA ALA A 188 -20.13 6.86 -0.05
C ALA A 188 -19.86 7.25 -1.50
N LEU A 189 -20.65 6.79 -2.47
CA LEU A 189 -20.48 7.14 -3.88
C LEU A 189 -20.49 8.66 -4.09
N PRO A 190 -19.72 9.19 -5.07
CA PRO A 190 -19.81 10.59 -5.42
C PRO A 190 -21.24 10.94 -5.83
N LYS A 191 -21.69 12.13 -5.44
CA LYS A 191 -22.97 12.65 -5.90
C LYS A 191 -22.89 12.86 -7.42
N ALA A 192 -23.93 12.48 -8.14
CA ALA A 192 -24.05 12.81 -9.55
C ALA A 192 -23.97 14.35 -9.70
N SER A 193 -22.98 14.79 -10.47
CA SER A 193 -22.83 16.18 -10.92
C SER A 193 -23.82 16.51 -12.03
#